data_AF-W2TF28-F1
#
_entry.id   AF-W2TF28-F1
#
_cell.length_a   1.000
_cell.length_b   1.000
_cell.length_c   1.000
_cell.angle_alpha   90.00
_cell.angle_beta   90.00
_cell.angle_gamma   90.00
#
_symmetry.space_group_name_H-M   'P 1'
#
loop_
_entity.id
_entity.type
_entity.pdbx_description
1 polymer ?
#
loop_
_entity_poly.entity_id
_entity_poly.type
_entity_poly.pdbx_seq_one_letter_code
_entity_poly.pdbx_strand_id
1 'polypeptide(L)'
;MREFYPHNTDAHAEAVFISAKCSKGGVEIGSDREIDKIEACISSSCVFATHLSNTALFFPTELVLFKYTIKITAWQNGLHVHHSSLTCPSHPICEVLHCSLCIEKIYNTRCWTNLDILLITSIYIILLSCYWILKPVIFVIKKTMKLPLRLLNFLFNLLRRNKRETARRETNPSTTQFRTYTHRKRQHRSLRHPAVFVATAILVYGSQQGNCCSDVISVVSTTRSCSIINSTETCTFNEGATLTLQPLGQDVCLSLRNQKDEHIGLISLRAKRIRHICHKRIEFFTRDHELNSESSHRCYRAGSCQPDKCDNTKSSDIIPEFSWKASNHPGFTFYTASCQCIT
;
A
#
# COMPACT_ATOMS: atom_id res chain seq x y z
N MET A 1 -2.45 54.31 2.02
CA MET A 1 -2.33 53.77 0.64
C MET A 1 -0.98 53.09 0.58
N ARG A 2 -0.90 51.75 0.52
CA ARG A 2 0.38 51.03 0.40
C ARG A 2 0.43 50.45 -1.01
N GLU A 3 1.34 50.98 -1.80
CA GLU A 3 1.63 50.49 -3.14
C GLU A 3 2.29 49.12 -3.04
N PHE A 4 1.66 48.13 -3.67
CA PHE A 4 2.26 46.83 -3.94
C PHE A 4 3.23 47.02 -5.11
N TYR A 5 4.52 46.81 -4.87
CA TYR A 5 5.45 46.61 -5.97
C TYR A 5 5.23 45.20 -6.53
N PRO A 6 4.82 45.06 -7.80
CA PRO A 6 4.69 43.75 -8.42
C PRO A 6 6.09 43.12 -8.53
N HIS A 7 6.13 41.80 -8.33
CA HIS A 7 7.28 40.97 -8.62
C HIS A 7 7.70 41.21 -10.07
N ASN A 8 8.99 41.46 -10.30
CA ASN A 8 9.56 41.74 -11.62
C ASN A 8 9.16 40.65 -12.65
N THR A 9 8.27 40.99 -13.58
CA THR A 9 7.69 40.09 -14.60
C THR A 9 8.46 40.08 -15.93
N ASP A 10 9.66 40.63 -15.98
CA ASP A 10 10.41 40.79 -17.24
C ASP A 10 11.51 39.74 -17.43
N ALA A 11 11.17 38.48 -17.18
CA ALA A 11 11.77 37.38 -17.93
C ALA A 11 10.65 36.83 -18.83
N HIS A 12 10.66 37.23 -20.10
CA HIS A 12 9.84 36.60 -21.14
C HIS A 12 10.27 35.13 -21.26
N ALA A 13 9.75 34.27 -20.39
CA ALA A 13 9.72 32.84 -20.62
C ALA A 13 8.79 32.64 -21.82
N GLU A 14 9.37 32.30 -22.97
CA GLU A 14 8.58 31.84 -24.12
C GLU A 14 7.60 30.77 -23.63
N ALA A 15 6.30 30.98 -23.88
CA ALA A 15 5.26 30.10 -23.37
C ALA A 15 5.39 28.73 -24.06
N VAL A 16 5.90 27.74 -23.32
CA VAL A 16 5.97 26.34 -23.77
C VAL A 16 4.55 25.78 -23.83
N PHE A 17 4.16 25.20 -24.97
CA PHE A 17 2.85 24.59 -25.13
C PHE A 17 2.88 23.13 -24.69
N ILE A 18 2.21 22.85 -23.57
CA ILE A 18 2.08 21.50 -23.03
C ILE A 18 0.65 21.00 -23.26
N SER A 19 0.53 19.88 -23.94
CA SER A 19 -0.72 19.12 -24.08
C SER A 19 -0.74 17.96 -23.09
N ALA A 20 -1.82 17.83 -22.33
CA ALA A 20 -2.00 16.74 -21.38
C ALA A 20 -3.31 15.99 -21.69
N LYS A 21 -3.23 14.66 -21.73
CA LYS A 21 -4.39 13.77 -21.96
C LYS A 21 -4.42 12.67 -20.91
N CYS A 22 -5.62 12.31 -20.47
CA CYS A 22 -5.79 11.18 -19.56
C CYS A 22 -5.43 9.88 -20.25
N SER A 23 -4.61 9.06 -19.60
CA SER A 23 -4.26 7.72 -20.04
C SER A 23 -4.70 6.67 -19.00
N LYS A 24 -4.68 5.39 -19.37
CA LYS A 24 -5.09 4.30 -18.47
C LYS A 24 -4.10 4.19 -17.30
N GLY A 25 -4.52 4.67 -16.13
CA GLY A 25 -3.70 4.67 -14.93
C GLY A 25 -2.81 5.90 -14.75
N GLY A 26 -3.01 6.96 -15.54
CA GLY A 26 -2.29 8.21 -15.33
C GLY A 26 -2.50 9.27 -16.42
N VAL A 27 -1.41 9.90 -16.85
CA VAL A 27 -1.45 11.03 -17.80
C VAL A 27 -0.38 10.90 -18.86
N GLU A 28 -0.77 11.17 -20.10
CA GLU A 28 0.14 11.39 -21.22
C GLU A 28 0.36 12.88 -21.38
N ILE A 29 1.62 13.29 -21.30
CA ILE A 29 2.05 14.68 -21.43
C ILE A 29 2.91 14.76 -22.68
N GLY A 30 2.57 15.69 -23.56
CA GLY A 30 3.34 16.02 -24.75
C GLY A 30 3.64 17.50 -24.82
N SER A 31 4.90 17.84 -25.12
CA SER A 31 5.37 19.19 -25.32
C SER A 31 5.92 19.36 -26.74
N ASP A 32 5.80 20.58 -27.24
CA ASP A 32 6.42 21.03 -28.48
C ASP A 32 7.96 21.11 -28.41
N ARG A 33 8.54 21.21 -27.20
CA ARG A 33 9.99 21.29 -26.96
C ARG A 33 10.44 20.38 -25.81
N GLU A 34 11.74 20.20 -25.66
CA GLU A 34 12.29 19.44 -24.54
C GLU A 34 12.21 20.27 -23.24
N ILE A 35 11.64 19.66 -22.20
CA ILE A 35 11.47 20.27 -20.87
C ILE A 35 12.43 19.59 -19.89
N ASP A 36 13.13 20.38 -19.08
CA ASP A 36 14.11 19.88 -18.12
C ASP A 36 13.46 18.99 -17.05
N LYS A 37 12.34 19.45 -16.49
CA LYS A 37 11.61 18.74 -15.43
C LYS A 37 10.11 18.97 -15.53
N ILE A 38 9.36 17.87 -15.39
CA ILE A 38 7.91 17.86 -15.23
C ILE A 38 7.57 17.17 -13.91
N GLU A 39 6.64 17.74 -13.17
CA GLU A 39 6.01 17.17 -11.99
C GLU A 39 4.52 17.00 -12.27
N ALA A 40 4.01 15.81 -11.99
CA ALA A 40 2.58 15.52 -12.03
C ALA A 40 2.15 14.97 -10.67
N CYS A 41 1.22 15.65 -10.02
CA CYS A 41 0.77 15.33 -8.66
C CYS A 41 -0.71 15.00 -8.60
N ILE A 42 -1.06 13.94 -7.86
CA ILE A 42 -2.42 13.65 -7.41
C ILE A 42 -2.44 13.77 -5.89
N SER A 43 -3.17 14.76 -5.37
CA SER A 43 -3.25 15.05 -3.93
C SER A 43 -1.85 15.24 -3.31
N SER A 44 -1.30 14.22 -2.63
CA SER A 44 0.01 14.21 -1.97
C SER A 44 1.06 13.32 -2.65
N SER A 45 0.70 12.61 -3.73
CA SER A 45 1.62 11.74 -4.47
C SER A 45 2.05 12.42 -5.77
N CYS A 46 3.35 12.61 -5.95
CA CYS A 46 3.92 13.27 -7.12
C CYS A 46 4.88 12.34 -7.85
N VAL A 47 4.81 12.36 -9.18
CA VAL A 47 5.71 11.65 -10.08
C VAL A 47 6.48 12.68 -10.89
N PHE A 48 7.79 12.47 -11.01
CA PHE A 48 8.70 13.39 -11.67
C PHE A 48 9.27 12.75 -12.94
N ALA A 49 9.42 13.55 -13.99
CA ALA A 49 10.05 13.16 -15.23
C ALA A 49 11.05 14.24 -15.65
N THR A 50 12.14 13.85 -16.30
CA THR A 50 13.21 14.75 -16.75
C THR A 50 13.58 14.46 -18.20
N HIS A 51 13.93 15.49 -18.98
CA HIS A 51 14.47 15.37 -20.35
C HIS A 51 13.57 14.62 -21.34
N LEU A 52 12.26 14.91 -21.36
CA LEU A 52 11.32 14.17 -22.20
C LEU A 52 10.31 15.09 -22.90
N SER A 53 10.12 14.88 -24.20
CA SER A 53 9.14 15.60 -25.04
C SER A 53 7.76 14.94 -25.04
N ASN A 54 7.67 13.61 -24.87
CA ASN A 54 6.43 12.86 -24.73
C ASN A 54 6.59 11.76 -23.66
N THR A 55 5.78 11.78 -22.61
CA THR A 55 5.81 10.77 -21.54
C THR A 55 4.43 10.36 -21.06
N ALA A 56 4.27 9.06 -20.81
CA ALA A 56 3.19 8.55 -19.98
C ALA A 56 3.68 8.43 -18.53
N LEU A 57 3.01 9.11 -17.61
CA LEU A 57 3.25 9.03 -16.17
C LEU A 57 2.13 8.23 -15.53
N PHE A 58 2.50 7.19 -14.80
CA PHE A 58 1.58 6.30 -14.10
C PHE A 58 1.56 6.60 -12.62
N PHE A 59 0.38 6.49 -12.02
CA PHE A 59 0.18 6.68 -10.59
C PHE A 59 -0.20 5.37 -9.91
N PRO A 60 0.01 5.26 -8.58
CA PRO A 60 -0.45 4.12 -7.80
C PRO A 60 -1.94 3.83 -8.04
N THR A 61 -2.28 2.55 -8.11
CA THR A 61 -3.63 2.06 -8.44
C THR A 61 -4.69 2.57 -7.46
N GLU A 62 -4.34 2.79 -6.19
CA GLU A 62 -5.30 3.28 -5.19
C GLU A 62 -5.80 4.70 -5.49
N LEU A 63 -4.99 5.52 -6.16
CA LEU A 63 -5.31 6.92 -6.47
C LEU A 63 -6.14 7.07 -7.75
N VAL A 64 -5.94 6.17 -8.72
CA VAL A 64 -6.58 6.21 -10.04
C VAL A 64 -7.86 5.37 -10.11
N LEU A 65 -8.18 4.63 -9.04
CA LEU A 65 -9.44 3.89 -8.88
C LEU A 65 -10.67 4.81 -8.91
N PHE A 66 -10.52 6.06 -8.48
CA PHE A 66 -11.59 7.06 -8.41
C PHE A 66 -11.37 8.17 -9.42
N LYS A 67 -12.32 9.09 -9.55
CA LYS A 67 -12.10 10.32 -10.32
C LYS A 67 -11.00 11.14 -9.64
N TYR A 68 -9.94 11.46 -10.36
CA TYR A 68 -8.76 12.16 -9.82
C TYR A 68 -8.44 13.41 -10.63
N THR A 69 -7.84 14.40 -9.96
CA THR A 69 -7.35 15.62 -10.57
C THR A 69 -5.84 15.67 -10.43
N ILE A 70 -5.17 15.79 -11.56
CA ILE A 70 -3.72 15.85 -11.68
C ILE A 70 -3.33 17.32 -11.80
N LYS A 71 -2.39 17.76 -10.97
CA LYS A 71 -1.72 19.06 -11.12
C LYS A 71 -0.41 18.83 -11.83
N ILE A 72 -0.19 19.56 -12.92
CA ILE A 72 0.99 19.44 -13.76
C ILE A 72 1.77 20.74 -13.69
N THR A 73 3.05 20.64 -13.35
CA THR A 73 3.99 21.74 -13.20
C THR A 73 5.24 21.41 -14.01
N ALA A 74 5.72 22.38 -14.80
CA ALA A 74 6.89 22.20 -15.65
C ALA A 74 7.90 23.32 -15.45
N TRP A 75 9.18 22.97 -15.50
CA TRP A 75 10.29 23.91 -15.38
C TRP A 75 11.26 23.79 -16.54
N GLN A 76 11.79 24.94 -16.95
CA GLN A 76 12.84 25.06 -17.95
C GLN A 76 13.85 26.10 -17.47
N ASN A 77 15.14 25.76 -17.47
CA ASN A 77 16.24 26.58 -16.94
C ASN A 77 15.97 27.07 -15.51
N GLY A 78 15.32 26.24 -14.68
CA GLY A 78 14.93 26.58 -13.32
C GLY A 78 13.73 27.53 -13.18
N LEU A 79 13.17 28.04 -14.29
CA LEU A 79 11.98 28.88 -14.30
C LEU A 79 10.72 28.05 -14.50
N HIS A 80 9.66 28.42 -13.78
CA HIS A 80 8.36 27.77 -13.89
C HIS A 80 7.64 28.25 -15.17
N VAL A 81 7.49 27.38 -16.15
CA VAL A 81 6.97 27.73 -17.49
C VAL A 81 5.52 27.32 -17.71
N HIS A 82 5.00 26.36 -16.95
CA HIS A 82 3.64 25.87 -17.15
C HIS A 82 3.02 25.30 -15.87
N HIS A 83 1.76 25.67 -15.62
CA HIS A 83 0.92 25.08 -14.57
C HIS A 83 -0.49 24.84 -15.10
N SER A 84 -0.93 23.59 -15.07
CA SER A 84 -2.27 23.21 -15.47
C SER A 84 -2.82 22.10 -14.60
N SER A 85 -4.15 21.91 -14.65
CA SER A 85 -4.81 20.82 -13.95
C SER A 85 -5.75 20.08 -14.88
N LEU A 86 -5.63 18.76 -14.90
CA LEU A 86 -6.46 17.87 -15.71
C LEU A 86 -7.23 16.93 -14.78
N THR A 87 -8.53 16.75 -15.03
CA THR A 87 -9.35 15.82 -14.25
C THR A 87 -9.70 14.59 -15.09
N CYS A 88 -9.30 13.41 -14.60
CA CYS A 88 -9.45 12.14 -15.31
C CYS A 88 -10.55 11.27 -14.68
N PRO A 89 -11.24 10.45 -15.49
CA PRO A 89 -12.24 9.51 -15.00
C PRO A 89 -11.61 8.38 -14.19
N SER A 90 -12.44 7.71 -13.39
CA SER A 90 -12.05 6.48 -12.68
C SER A 90 -11.84 5.33 -13.67
N HIS A 91 -10.82 4.51 -13.42
CA HIS A 91 -10.57 3.29 -14.20
C HIS A 91 -10.71 2.02 -13.33
N PRO A 92 -11.30 0.94 -13.87
CA PRO A 92 -11.38 -0.32 -13.14
C PRO A 92 -10.00 -0.95 -12.99
N ILE A 93 -9.79 -1.68 -11.89
CA ILE A 93 -8.48 -2.24 -11.48
C ILE A 93 -7.83 -3.06 -12.60
N CYS A 94 -8.61 -3.87 -13.33
CA CYS A 94 -8.08 -4.73 -14.39
C CYS A 94 -7.52 -3.95 -15.60
N GLU A 95 -7.96 -2.70 -15.84
CA GLU A 95 -7.47 -1.88 -16.96
C GLU A 95 -6.22 -1.06 -16.60
N VAL A 96 -5.94 -0.90 -15.30
CA VAL A 96 -4.80 -0.13 -14.78
C VAL A 96 -3.60 -1.03 -14.46
N LEU A 97 -3.84 -2.33 -14.23
CA LEU A 97 -2.79 -3.32 -13.98
C LEU A 97 -1.99 -3.60 -15.27
N HIS A 98 -0.87 -2.90 -15.44
CA HIS A 98 0.05 -3.09 -16.57
C HIS A 98 1.07 -4.22 -16.37
N CYS A 99 1.09 -4.88 -15.21
CA CYS A 99 2.02 -5.97 -14.92
C CYS A 99 1.47 -7.35 -15.33
N SER A 100 2.31 -8.17 -15.99
CA SER A 100 1.94 -9.54 -16.38
C SER A 100 2.00 -10.53 -15.20
N LEU A 101 3.01 -10.39 -14.32
CA LEU A 101 3.26 -11.22 -13.14
C LEU A 101 3.59 -10.31 -11.95
N CYS A 102 2.59 -10.01 -11.12
CA CYS A 102 2.70 -9.18 -9.94
C CYS A 102 1.71 -9.67 -8.88
N ILE A 103 1.99 -9.38 -7.60
CA ILE A 103 1.20 -9.89 -6.47
C ILE A 103 -0.25 -9.39 -6.57
N GLU A 104 -0.41 -8.13 -6.97
CA GLU A 104 -1.70 -7.46 -7.17
C GLU A 104 -2.54 -8.20 -8.21
N LYS A 105 -1.96 -8.62 -9.34
CA LYS A 105 -2.67 -9.39 -10.37
C LYS A 105 -2.97 -10.82 -9.90
N ILE A 106 -2.10 -11.45 -9.10
CA ILE A 106 -2.34 -12.80 -8.57
C ILE A 106 -3.55 -12.82 -7.62
N TYR A 107 -3.69 -11.81 -6.74
CA TYR A 107 -4.85 -11.70 -5.84
C TYR A 107 -6.15 -11.35 -6.58
N ASN A 108 -6.08 -10.71 -7.73
CA ASN A 108 -7.23 -10.33 -8.55
C ASN A 108 -7.47 -11.33 -9.70
N THR A 109 -7.92 -12.55 -9.38
CA THR A 109 -8.15 -13.64 -10.37
C THR A 109 -9.18 -13.30 -11.45
N ARG A 110 -10.07 -12.32 -11.20
CA ARG A 110 -11.03 -11.80 -12.21
C ARG A 110 -10.36 -11.02 -13.34
N CYS A 111 -9.14 -10.53 -13.13
CA CYS A 111 -8.38 -9.78 -14.14
C CYS A 111 -7.46 -10.68 -14.99
N TRP A 112 -7.51 -12.01 -14.80
CA TRP A 112 -6.65 -12.92 -15.55
C TRP A 112 -7.12 -13.07 -16.99
N THR A 113 -6.18 -13.01 -17.92
CA THR A 113 -6.44 -13.37 -19.31
C THR A 113 -6.50 -14.89 -19.47
N ASN A 114 -7.08 -15.36 -20.58
CA ASN A 114 -7.11 -16.79 -20.89
C ASN A 114 -5.70 -17.41 -20.96
N LEU A 115 -4.70 -16.61 -21.37
CA LEU A 115 -3.29 -17.04 -21.40
C LEU A 115 -2.73 -17.20 -19.99
N ASP A 116 -3.04 -16.27 -19.07
CA ASP A 116 -2.61 -16.37 -17.67
C ASP A 116 -3.17 -17.64 -17.00
N ILE A 117 -4.45 -17.93 -17.26
CA ILE A 117 -5.11 -19.15 -16.77
C ILE A 117 -4.42 -20.39 -17.34
N LEU A 118 -4.14 -20.42 -18.65
CA LEU A 118 -3.48 -21.55 -19.30
C LEU A 118 -2.05 -21.76 -18.76
N LEU A 119 -1.29 -20.69 -18.56
CA LEU A 119 0.07 -20.77 -18.00
C LEU A 119 0.05 -21.30 -16.57
N ILE A 120 -0.80 -20.76 -15.69
CA ILE A 120 -0.85 -21.18 -14.28
C ILE A 120 -1.34 -22.63 -14.17
N THR A 121 -2.35 -23.01 -14.95
CA THR A 121 -2.83 -24.40 -15.00
C THR A 121 -1.75 -25.35 -15.53
N SER A 122 -1.00 -24.96 -16.57
CA SER A 122 0.11 -25.76 -17.10
C SER A 122 1.24 -25.96 -16.07
N ILE A 123 1.62 -24.90 -15.35
CA ILE A 123 2.63 -24.95 -14.28
C ILE A 123 2.17 -25.92 -13.18
N TYR A 124 0.91 -25.83 -12.78
CA TYR A 124 0.35 -26.73 -11.77
C TYR A 124 0.39 -28.20 -12.23
N ILE A 125 0.04 -28.48 -13.48
CA ILE A 125 0.12 -29.83 -14.07
C ILE A 125 1.57 -30.33 -14.11
N ILE A 126 2.54 -29.49 -14.48
CA ILE A 126 3.97 -29.86 -14.52
C ILE A 126 4.51 -30.14 -13.12
N LEU A 127 4.20 -29.31 -12.12
CA LEU A 127 4.64 -29.53 -10.75
C LEU A 127 4.07 -30.85 -10.19
N LEU A 128 2.81 -31.14 -10.49
CA LEU A 128 2.18 -32.39 -10.11
C LEU A 128 2.79 -33.60 -10.81
N SER A 129 3.01 -33.54 -12.12
CA SER A 129 3.64 -34.64 -12.87
C SER A 129 5.07 -34.89 -12.37
N CYS A 130 5.83 -33.84 -12.11
CA CYS A 130 7.16 -33.92 -11.51
C CYS A 130 7.11 -34.57 -10.12
N TYR A 131 6.16 -34.19 -9.25
CA TYR A 131 5.96 -34.84 -7.96
C TYR A 131 5.64 -36.34 -8.10
N TRP A 132 4.78 -36.71 -9.05
CA TRP A 132 4.44 -38.12 -9.32
C TRP A 132 5.63 -38.94 -9.81
N ILE A 133 6.54 -38.35 -10.60
CA ILE A 133 7.75 -39.00 -11.11
C ILE A 133 8.85 -39.06 -10.05
N LEU A 134 9.04 -37.99 -9.26
CA LEU A 134 10.07 -37.93 -8.22
C LEU A 134 9.74 -38.86 -7.04
N LYS A 135 8.47 -39.06 -6.71
CA LYS A 135 8.06 -39.92 -5.60
C LYS A 135 8.57 -41.38 -5.69
N PRO A 136 8.41 -42.12 -6.80
CA PRO A 136 8.97 -43.46 -6.95
C PRO A 136 10.50 -43.43 -6.98
N VAL A 137 11.12 -42.42 -7.59
CA VAL A 137 12.60 -42.28 -7.62
C VAL A 137 13.14 -42.12 -6.20
N ILE A 138 12.56 -41.23 -5.38
CA ILE A 138 12.92 -41.05 -3.97
C ILE A 138 12.70 -42.34 -3.17
N PHE A 139 11.63 -43.09 -3.47
CA PHE A 139 11.37 -44.38 -2.82
C PHE A 139 12.44 -45.42 -3.17
N VAL A 140 12.86 -45.50 -4.44
CA VAL A 140 13.93 -46.39 -4.90
C VAL A 140 15.26 -46.01 -4.26
N ILE A 141 15.63 -44.73 -4.26
CA ILE A 141 16.87 -44.23 -3.62
C ILE A 141 16.88 -44.57 -2.12
N LYS A 142 15.78 -44.38 -1.41
CA LYS A 142 15.68 -44.76 0.02
C LYS A 142 15.85 -46.27 0.24
N LYS A 143 15.43 -47.10 -0.72
CA LYS A 143 15.57 -48.56 -0.64
C LYS A 143 16.98 -49.01 -0.99
N THR A 144 17.60 -48.41 -2.00
CA THR A 144 18.99 -48.70 -2.40
C THR A 144 19.99 -48.22 -1.37
N MET A 145 19.80 -47.03 -0.76
CA MET A 145 20.67 -46.51 0.32
C MET A 145 20.63 -47.34 1.61
N LYS A 146 19.54 -48.07 1.88
CA LYS A 146 19.48 -49.00 3.02
C LYS A 146 20.32 -50.27 2.82
N LEU A 147 20.64 -50.62 1.59
CA LEU A 147 21.41 -51.83 1.26
C LEU A 147 22.90 -51.73 1.66
N PRO A 148 23.66 -50.67 1.28
CA PRO A 148 25.03 -50.50 1.73
C PRO A 148 25.09 -50.22 3.24
N LEU A 149 24.10 -49.51 3.81
CA LEU A 149 24.05 -49.33 5.27
C LEU A 149 23.92 -50.67 6.02
N ARG A 150 23.15 -51.62 5.49
CA ARG A 150 23.05 -52.98 6.07
C ARG A 150 24.35 -53.75 5.92
N LEU A 151 25.03 -53.64 4.77
CA LEU A 151 26.36 -54.24 4.55
C LEU A 151 27.40 -53.65 5.49
N LEU A 152 27.43 -52.33 5.66
CA LEU A 152 28.32 -51.64 6.59
C LEU A 152 28.05 -52.08 8.03
N ASN A 153 26.77 -52.17 8.42
CA ASN A 153 26.38 -52.61 9.76
C ASN A 153 26.65 -54.11 9.98
N PHE A 154 26.60 -54.93 8.93
CA PHE A 154 26.99 -56.33 8.97
C PHE A 154 28.51 -56.49 9.15
N LEU A 155 29.31 -55.74 8.40
CA LEU A 155 30.78 -55.67 8.56
C LEU A 155 31.15 -55.17 9.96
N PHE A 156 30.48 -54.11 10.44
CA PHE A 156 30.69 -53.58 11.78
C PHE A 156 30.34 -54.61 12.86
N ASN A 157 29.25 -55.37 12.67
CA ASN A 157 28.88 -56.46 13.58
C ASN A 157 29.85 -57.64 13.52
N LEU A 158 30.44 -57.97 12.37
CA LEU A 158 31.49 -59.00 12.26
C LEU A 158 32.76 -58.58 13.01
N LEU A 159 33.21 -57.33 12.83
CA LEU A 159 34.33 -56.77 13.58
C LEU A 159 34.06 -56.77 15.09
N ARG A 160 32.83 -56.46 15.50
CA ARG A 160 32.40 -56.50 16.89
C ARG A 160 32.27 -57.93 17.43
N ARG A 161 32.02 -58.92 16.57
CA ARG A 161 31.97 -60.35 16.90
C ARG A 161 33.36 -60.90 17.19
N ASN A 162 34.38 -60.52 16.42
CA ASN A 162 35.78 -60.84 16.71
C ASN A 162 36.26 -60.23 18.03
N LYS A 163 35.84 -59.00 18.36
CA LYS A 163 36.10 -58.41 19.70
C LYS A 163 35.32 -59.11 20.83
N ARG A 164 34.19 -59.76 20.53
CA ARG A 164 33.40 -60.50 21.52
C ARG A 164 33.93 -61.90 21.78
N GLU A 165 34.67 -62.52 20.86
CA GLU A 165 35.37 -63.80 21.11
C GLU A 165 36.61 -63.62 22.00
N THR A 166 37.28 -62.46 21.95
CA THR A 166 38.34 -62.10 22.90
C THR A 166 37.83 -61.63 24.26
N ALA A 167 36.56 -61.18 24.36
CA ALA A 167 35.94 -60.76 25.61
C ALA A 167 35.00 -61.81 26.26
N ARG A 168 34.86 -63.02 25.68
CA ARG A 168 33.98 -64.09 26.18
C ARG A 168 34.68 -65.10 27.10
N ARG A 169 35.74 -64.69 27.80
CA ARG A 169 36.30 -65.48 28.91
C ARG A 169 35.68 -65.15 30.28
N GLU A 170 34.91 -64.06 30.41
CA GLU A 170 34.19 -63.74 31.64
C GLU A 170 32.90 -63.00 31.33
N THR A 171 31.76 -63.70 31.22
CA THR A 171 30.52 -63.43 31.96
C THR A 171 29.38 -64.32 31.48
N ASN A 172 28.72 -64.97 32.45
CA ASN A 172 27.53 -65.79 32.28
C ASN A 172 26.30 -64.95 31.84
N PRO A 173 25.28 -65.60 31.25
CA PRO A 173 24.18 -64.93 30.56
C PRO A 173 22.95 -64.82 31.46
N SER A 174 22.41 -63.61 31.60
CA SER A 174 21.02 -63.43 32.01
C SER A 174 20.58 -62.01 31.67
N THR A 175 19.74 -61.84 30.63
CA THR A 175 18.39 -61.26 30.75
C THR A 175 17.79 -60.87 29.38
N THR A 176 16.51 -61.23 29.27
CA THR A 176 15.40 -60.60 28.52
C THR A 176 15.45 -60.55 26.99
N GLN A 177 14.87 -61.59 26.37
CA GLN A 177 14.20 -61.48 25.07
C GLN A 177 13.01 -60.50 25.17
N PHE A 178 13.15 -59.30 24.63
CA PHE A 178 11.99 -58.50 24.24
C PHE A 178 11.58 -58.87 22.82
N ARG A 179 10.45 -59.57 22.70
CA ARG A 179 9.74 -59.77 21.42
C ARG A 179 9.23 -58.40 20.95
N THR A 180 9.89 -57.78 19.98
CA THR A 180 9.34 -56.61 19.29
C THR A 180 8.23 -57.07 18.35
N TYR A 181 6.98 -56.79 18.73
CA TYR A 181 5.79 -57.05 17.92
C TYR A 181 5.86 -56.22 16.63
N THR A 182 6.11 -56.85 15.48
CA THR A 182 6.05 -56.16 14.19
C THR A 182 4.59 -55.94 13.80
N HIS A 183 4.05 -54.77 14.13
CA HIS A 183 2.74 -54.36 13.67
C HIS A 183 2.77 -54.20 12.14
N ARG A 184 2.12 -55.13 11.43
CA ARG A 184 1.97 -55.14 9.97
C ARG A 184 1.07 -53.95 9.58
N LYS A 185 1.67 -52.79 9.25
CA LYS A 185 0.92 -51.63 8.74
C LYS A 185 0.25 -52.00 7.42
N ARG A 186 -1.06 -52.19 7.47
CA ARG A 186 -1.96 -52.31 6.32
C ARG A 186 -1.77 -51.08 5.44
N GLN A 187 -1.18 -51.29 4.27
CA GLN A 187 -0.93 -50.24 3.29
C GLN A 187 -2.26 -49.93 2.60
N HIS A 188 -2.95 -48.92 3.12
CA HIS A 188 -4.21 -48.43 2.55
C HIS A 188 -3.91 -47.83 1.18
N ARG A 189 -4.38 -48.50 0.11
CA ARG A 189 -4.24 -48.06 -1.28
C ARG A 189 -4.80 -46.65 -1.44
N SER A 190 -3.98 -45.76 -2.00
CA SER A 190 -4.24 -44.34 -2.21
C SER A 190 -5.20 -44.09 -3.39
N LEU A 191 -6.46 -44.54 -3.24
CA LEU A 191 -7.50 -44.29 -4.24
C LEU A 191 -8.26 -42.97 -4.01
N ARG A 192 -7.75 -42.06 -3.16
CA ARG A 192 -8.40 -40.77 -2.83
C ARG A 192 -7.95 -39.59 -3.71
N HIS A 193 -6.88 -39.74 -4.48
CA HIS A 193 -6.31 -38.61 -5.22
C HIS A 193 -7.11 -38.19 -6.48
N PRO A 194 -7.66 -39.08 -7.34
CA PRO A 194 -8.34 -38.62 -8.55
C PRO A 194 -9.66 -37.88 -8.28
N ALA A 195 -10.36 -38.21 -7.18
CA ALA A 195 -11.58 -37.52 -6.78
C ALA A 195 -11.33 -36.06 -6.33
N VAL A 196 -10.20 -35.81 -5.65
CA VAL A 196 -9.80 -34.44 -5.26
C VAL A 196 -9.46 -33.61 -6.49
N PHE A 197 -8.83 -34.21 -7.51
CA PHE A 197 -8.51 -33.55 -8.78
C PHE A 197 -9.76 -33.07 -9.54
N VAL A 198 -10.76 -33.94 -9.66
CA VAL A 198 -12.04 -33.59 -10.33
C VAL A 198 -12.76 -32.49 -9.56
N ALA A 199 -12.80 -32.57 -8.23
CA ALA A 199 -13.43 -31.55 -7.40
C ALA A 199 -12.74 -30.17 -7.52
N THR A 200 -11.40 -30.13 -7.56
CA THR A 200 -10.67 -28.86 -7.73
C THR A 200 -10.84 -28.25 -9.12
N ALA A 201 -10.90 -29.07 -10.18
CA ALA A 201 -11.11 -28.58 -11.54
C ALA A 201 -12.51 -27.98 -11.73
N ILE A 202 -13.53 -28.60 -11.14
CA ILE A 202 -14.92 -28.11 -11.18
C ILE A 202 -15.06 -26.77 -10.45
N LEU A 203 -14.40 -26.59 -9.29
CA LEU A 203 -14.46 -25.34 -8.53
C LEU A 203 -13.78 -24.17 -9.26
N VAL A 204 -12.69 -24.43 -10.00
CA VAL A 204 -11.96 -23.39 -10.75
C VAL A 204 -12.69 -22.99 -12.04
N TYR A 205 -13.35 -23.93 -12.73
CA TYR A 205 -14.14 -23.63 -13.93
C TYR A 205 -15.53 -23.07 -13.61
N GLY A 206 -16.15 -23.48 -12.51
CA GLY A 206 -17.51 -23.06 -12.13
C GLY A 206 -17.62 -21.61 -11.64
N SER A 207 -16.53 -20.99 -11.18
CA SER A 207 -16.58 -19.66 -10.58
C SER A 207 -16.70 -18.50 -11.58
N GLN A 208 -16.68 -18.76 -12.89
CA GLN A 208 -16.59 -17.70 -13.90
C GLN A 208 -17.94 -17.17 -14.45
N GLN A 209 -19.09 -17.79 -14.15
CA GLN A 209 -20.38 -17.41 -14.79
C GLN A 209 -21.51 -16.94 -13.85
N GLY A 210 -21.22 -16.68 -12.57
CA GLY A 210 -22.22 -16.07 -11.68
C GLY A 210 -22.09 -14.55 -11.64
N ASN A 211 -23.12 -13.81 -12.07
CA ASN A 211 -23.40 -12.48 -11.53
C ASN A 211 -23.79 -12.67 -10.05
N CYS A 212 -22.80 -12.82 -9.19
CA CYS A 212 -23.02 -13.03 -7.76
C CYS A 212 -23.16 -11.67 -7.07
N CYS A 213 -24.31 -11.44 -6.41
CA CYS A 213 -24.38 -10.42 -5.35
C CYS A 213 -23.37 -10.80 -4.25
N SER A 214 -22.69 -9.81 -3.67
CA SER A 214 -21.86 -10.03 -2.49
C SER A 214 -22.77 -10.41 -1.32
N ASP A 215 -22.58 -11.60 -0.75
CA ASP A 215 -23.27 -12.00 0.48
C ASP A 215 -22.84 -11.07 1.62
N VAL A 216 -23.77 -10.22 2.08
CA VAL A 216 -23.55 -9.35 3.23
C VAL A 216 -24.22 -9.99 4.43
N ILE A 217 -23.47 -10.14 5.51
CA ILE A 217 -24.01 -10.53 6.82
C ILE A 217 -24.81 -9.34 7.33
N SER A 218 -26.11 -9.31 7.07
CA SER A 218 -27.03 -8.33 7.66
C SER A 218 -27.52 -8.84 9.02
N VAL A 219 -27.42 -8.01 10.05
CA VAL A 219 -28.12 -8.28 11.31
C VAL A 219 -29.55 -7.79 11.12
N VAL A 220 -30.48 -8.72 11.04
CA VAL A 220 -31.91 -8.45 10.89
C VAL A 220 -32.55 -8.40 12.29
N SER A 221 -33.17 -7.28 12.62
CA SER A 221 -33.95 -7.09 13.83
C SER A 221 -35.41 -6.91 13.45
N THR A 222 -36.29 -7.75 13.98
CA THR A 222 -37.73 -7.70 13.71
C THR A 222 -38.46 -7.19 14.95
N THR A 223 -39.20 -6.09 14.83
CA THR A 223 -40.05 -5.56 15.90
C THR A 223 -41.52 -5.63 15.49
N ARG A 224 -42.36 -6.19 16.35
CA ARG A 224 -43.81 -6.31 16.16
C ARG A 224 -44.50 -5.38 17.13
N SER A 225 -45.30 -4.44 16.62
CA SER A 225 -46.12 -3.54 17.42
C SER A 225 -47.58 -3.70 17.01
N CYS A 226 -48.39 -4.29 17.88
CA CYS A 226 -49.82 -4.46 17.67
C CYS A 226 -50.60 -3.49 18.53
N SER A 227 -51.49 -2.72 17.92
CA SER A 227 -52.46 -1.85 18.59
C SER A 227 -53.87 -2.33 18.26
N ILE A 228 -54.72 -2.39 19.27
CA ILE A 228 -56.15 -2.69 19.09
C ILE A 228 -56.88 -1.35 19.02
N ILE A 229 -57.47 -1.04 17.88
CA ILE A 229 -58.26 0.17 17.67
C ILE A 229 -59.66 -0.29 17.28
N ASN A 230 -60.70 0.11 18.02
CA ASN A 230 -62.10 -0.19 17.68
C ASN A 230 -62.38 -1.68 17.37
N SER A 231 -61.95 -2.59 18.25
CA SER A 231 -62.13 -4.05 18.10
C SER A 231 -61.43 -4.71 16.89
N THR A 232 -60.66 -3.96 16.11
CA THR A 232 -59.72 -4.50 15.12
C THR A 232 -58.28 -4.45 15.65
N GLU A 233 -57.62 -5.60 15.66
CA GLU A 233 -56.20 -5.70 15.97
C GLU A 233 -55.37 -5.33 14.73
N THR A 234 -54.66 -4.21 14.80
CA THR A 234 -53.71 -3.79 13.76
C THR A 234 -52.28 -4.05 14.23
N CYS A 235 -51.64 -5.03 13.62
CA CYS A 235 -50.22 -5.33 13.85
C CYS A 235 -49.33 -4.71 12.78
N THR A 236 -48.33 -3.95 13.22
CA THR A 236 -47.25 -3.39 12.39
C THR A 236 -45.96 -4.17 12.63
N PHE A 237 -45.27 -4.53 11.56
CA PHE A 237 -44.03 -5.29 11.57
C PHE A 237 -42.93 -4.43 10.97
N ASN A 238 -41.95 -4.05 11.78
CA ASN A 238 -40.82 -3.24 11.36
C ASN A 238 -39.56 -4.10 11.36
N GLU A 239 -38.96 -4.30 10.19
CA GLU A 239 -37.70 -5.02 10.00
C GLU A 239 -36.57 -4.02 9.77
N GLY A 240 -35.54 -4.06 10.63
CA GLY A 240 -34.33 -3.28 10.49
C GLY A 240 -33.16 -4.18 10.10
N ALA A 241 -32.40 -3.80 9.07
CA ALA A 241 -31.19 -4.50 8.66
C ALA A 241 -29.97 -3.58 8.82
N THR A 242 -28.95 -4.02 9.56
CA THR A 242 -27.66 -3.32 9.61
C THR A 242 -26.74 -3.87 8.53
N LEU A 243 -26.21 -2.99 7.68
CA LEU A 243 -25.36 -3.36 6.54
C LEU A 243 -23.95 -2.82 6.73
N THR A 244 -22.94 -3.65 6.46
CA THR A 244 -21.56 -3.20 6.35
C THR A 244 -21.36 -2.51 5.00
N LEU A 245 -20.73 -1.33 5.00
CA LEU A 245 -20.44 -0.59 3.78
C LEU A 245 -19.52 -1.41 2.88
N GLN A 246 -19.99 -1.73 1.66
CA GLN A 246 -19.21 -2.46 0.67
C GLN A 246 -18.27 -1.53 -0.13
N PRO A 247 -17.22 -2.08 -0.76
CA PRO A 247 -16.42 -1.39 -1.75
C PRO A 247 -17.27 -0.66 -2.81
N LEU A 248 -16.78 0.49 -3.26
CA LEU A 248 -17.48 1.33 -4.22
C LEU A 248 -17.70 0.59 -5.54
N GLY A 249 -18.92 0.67 -6.09
CA GLY A 249 -19.31 -0.01 -7.32
C GLY A 249 -19.84 -1.43 -7.15
N GLN A 250 -19.80 -2.01 -5.95
CA GLN A 250 -20.48 -3.27 -5.65
C GLN A 250 -21.95 -3.05 -5.25
N ASP A 251 -22.79 -4.02 -5.62
CA ASP A 251 -24.21 -4.04 -5.29
C ASP A 251 -24.47 -4.91 -4.07
N VAL A 252 -25.14 -4.34 -3.08
CA VAL A 252 -25.69 -5.06 -1.93
C VAL A 252 -27.14 -5.38 -2.20
N CYS A 253 -27.46 -6.66 -2.26
CA CYS A 253 -28.78 -7.16 -2.57
C CYS A 253 -29.45 -7.67 -1.28
N LEU A 254 -30.60 -7.10 -0.90
CA LEU A 254 -31.41 -7.54 0.23
C LEU A 254 -32.65 -8.25 -0.30
N SER A 255 -32.83 -9.51 0.11
CA SER A 255 -34.04 -10.25 -0.19
C SER A 255 -35.14 -9.82 0.78
N LEU A 256 -36.22 -9.27 0.25
CA LEU A 256 -37.45 -8.99 0.98
C LEU A 256 -38.27 -10.27 1.04
N ARG A 257 -38.67 -10.65 2.25
CA ARG A 257 -39.52 -11.83 2.48
C ARG A 257 -40.80 -11.42 3.19
N ASN A 258 -41.86 -12.17 2.94
CA ASN A 258 -43.13 -12.01 3.62
C ASN A 258 -43.08 -12.68 5.00
N GLN A 259 -44.13 -12.47 5.81
CA GLN A 259 -44.32 -13.14 7.10
C GLN A 259 -44.35 -14.68 7.01
N LYS A 260 -44.60 -15.24 5.81
CA LYS A 260 -44.54 -16.67 5.51
C LYS A 260 -43.16 -17.14 5.04
N ASP A 261 -42.14 -16.30 5.15
CA ASP A 261 -40.80 -16.50 4.60
C ASP A 261 -40.75 -16.62 3.05
N GLU A 262 -41.83 -16.20 2.40
CA GLU A 262 -41.93 -16.20 0.93
C GLU A 262 -41.20 -15.00 0.34
N HIS A 263 -40.41 -15.22 -0.70
CA HIS A 263 -39.66 -14.16 -1.38
C HIS A 263 -40.62 -13.18 -2.07
N ILE A 264 -40.65 -11.92 -1.61
CA ILE A 264 -41.45 -10.84 -2.19
C ILE A 264 -40.65 -10.09 -3.26
N GLY A 265 -39.36 -9.88 -3.04
CA GLY A 265 -38.56 -9.04 -3.94
C GLY A 265 -37.12 -8.85 -3.48
N LEU A 266 -36.38 -8.04 -4.22
CA LEU A 266 -34.97 -7.75 -3.96
C LEU A 266 -34.75 -6.24 -3.97
N ILE A 267 -34.13 -5.70 -2.92
CA ILE A 267 -33.63 -4.33 -2.88
C ILE A 267 -32.14 -4.37 -3.23
N SER A 268 -31.70 -3.60 -4.23
CA SER A 268 -30.28 -3.43 -4.57
C SER A 268 -29.79 -2.04 -4.15
N LEU A 269 -28.68 -2.00 -3.42
CA LEU A 269 -28.04 -0.80 -2.91
C LEU A 269 -26.62 -0.69 -3.47
N ARG A 270 -26.30 0.44 -4.11
CA ARG A 270 -24.96 0.72 -4.66
C ARG A 270 -24.38 1.97 -4.06
N ALA A 271 -23.23 1.85 -3.41
CA ALA A 271 -22.45 3.00 -2.98
C ALA A 271 -21.79 3.68 -4.20
N LYS A 272 -22.26 4.88 -4.56
CA LYS A 272 -21.74 5.62 -5.73
C LYS A 272 -20.42 6.34 -5.46
N ARG A 273 -20.26 6.93 -4.27
CA ARG A 273 -19.06 7.68 -3.86
C ARG A 273 -19.06 7.90 -2.35
N ILE A 274 -17.87 7.85 -1.74
CA ILE A 274 -17.62 8.31 -0.37
C ILE A 274 -16.89 9.65 -0.49
N ARG A 275 -17.32 10.66 0.28
CA ARG A 275 -16.73 12.00 0.25
C ARG A 275 -16.36 12.42 1.66
N HIS A 276 -15.12 12.85 1.83
CA HIS A 276 -14.67 13.52 3.05
C HIS A 276 -14.85 15.03 2.85
N ILE A 277 -15.53 15.67 3.81
CA ILE A 277 -15.72 17.13 3.81
C ILE A 277 -14.82 17.69 4.91
N CYS A 278 -13.86 18.53 4.52
CA CYS A 278 -13.00 19.22 5.47
C CYS A 278 -13.72 20.46 6.01
N HIS A 279 -14.00 20.46 7.31
CA HIS A 279 -14.48 21.63 8.03
C HIS A 279 -13.27 22.39 8.58
N LYS A 280 -12.77 23.34 7.79
CA LYS A 280 -11.58 24.13 8.14
C LYS A 280 -11.82 24.96 9.40
N ARG A 281 -10.82 24.97 10.28
CA ARG A 281 -10.72 25.88 11.43
C ARG A 281 -9.43 26.67 11.32
N ILE A 282 -9.50 27.98 11.51
CA ILE A 282 -8.31 28.85 11.45
C ILE A 282 -7.68 28.87 12.85
N GLU A 283 -6.38 28.58 12.93
CA GLU A 283 -5.61 28.67 14.18
C GLU A 283 -4.77 29.95 14.22
N PHE A 284 -3.90 30.15 13.24
CA PHE A 284 -3.11 31.36 13.08
C PHE A 284 -2.76 31.59 11.61
N PHE A 285 -2.31 32.79 11.29
CA PHE A 285 -1.83 33.18 9.97
C PHE A 285 -0.32 33.33 10.00
N THR A 286 0.35 32.84 8.96
CA THR A 286 1.77 33.09 8.72
C THR A 286 1.92 33.91 7.44
N ARG A 287 3.10 34.49 7.28
CA ARG A 287 3.50 35.19 6.05
C ARG A 287 4.98 34.94 5.82
N ASP A 288 5.37 35.00 4.56
CA ASP A 288 6.79 35.05 4.22
C ASP A 288 7.39 36.35 4.77
N HIS A 289 8.59 36.24 5.32
CA HIS A 289 9.30 37.37 5.90
C HIS A 289 10.78 37.28 5.55
N GLU A 290 11.39 38.45 5.36
CA GLU A 290 12.82 38.60 5.14
C GLU A 290 13.46 39.21 6.39
N LEU A 291 14.59 38.65 6.82
CA LEU A 291 15.34 39.12 7.97
C LEU A 291 16.40 40.13 7.50
N ASN A 292 16.17 41.40 7.81
CA ASN A 292 17.15 42.45 7.60
C ASN A 292 17.89 42.72 8.92
N SER A 293 19.23 42.72 8.87
CA SER A 293 20.06 43.01 10.04
C SER A 293 20.95 44.24 9.80
N GLU A 294 21.01 45.12 10.79
CA GLU A 294 21.93 46.26 10.84
C GLU A 294 22.98 45.98 11.91
N SER A 295 24.23 46.33 11.66
CA SER A 295 25.31 46.19 12.63
C SER A 295 26.16 47.46 12.66
N SER A 296 26.67 47.78 13.85
CA SER A 296 27.55 48.92 14.06
C SER A 296 28.65 48.54 15.02
N HIS A 297 29.89 48.83 14.64
CA HIS A 297 31.06 48.57 15.45
C HIS A 297 31.58 49.88 16.05
N ARG A 298 31.80 49.89 17.37
CA ARG A 298 32.33 51.04 18.12
C ARG A 298 33.54 50.62 18.93
N CYS A 299 34.56 51.45 18.91
CA CYS A 299 35.73 51.28 19.76
C CYS A 299 35.37 51.47 21.24
N TYR A 300 36.17 50.91 22.13
CA TYR A 300 35.98 51.08 23.57
C TYR A 300 35.87 52.56 23.96
N ARG A 301 34.81 52.91 24.72
CA ARG A 301 34.46 54.29 25.14
C ARG A 301 34.03 55.23 24.01
N ALA A 302 33.80 54.74 22.79
CA ALA A 302 33.27 55.54 21.69
C ALA A 302 31.75 55.33 21.53
N GLY A 303 31.00 56.43 21.42
CA GLY A 303 29.55 56.37 21.19
C GLY A 303 28.81 55.64 22.32
N SER A 304 27.95 54.67 21.96
CA SER A 304 27.22 53.86 22.93
C SER A 304 28.06 52.79 23.63
N CYS A 305 29.33 52.58 23.23
CA CYS A 305 30.22 51.57 23.78
C CYS A 305 30.79 51.99 25.15
N GLN A 306 30.05 51.70 26.22
CA GLN A 306 30.45 51.93 27.61
C GLN A 306 30.82 50.62 28.31
N PRO A 307 31.60 50.67 29.41
CA PRO A 307 31.85 49.49 30.26
C PRO A 307 30.53 48.80 30.63
N ASP A 308 30.52 47.48 30.62
CA ASP A 308 29.39 46.62 31.00
C ASP A 308 28.11 46.81 30.15
N LYS A 309 28.14 47.62 29.09
CA LYS A 309 26.97 47.81 28.21
C LYS A 309 26.64 46.55 27.42
N CYS A 310 27.66 45.78 27.02
CA CYS A 310 27.50 44.53 26.29
C CYS A 310 26.68 43.50 27.10
N ASP A 311 27.00 43.34 28.39
CA ASP A 311 26.37 42.32 29.24
C ASP A 311 24.96 42.72 29.70
N ASN A 312 24.64 44.02 29.67
CA ASN A 312 23.37 44.56 30.17
C ASN A 312 22.37 44.94 29.05
N THR A 313 22.69 44.71 27.78
CA THR A 313 21.79 45.04 26.66
C THR A 313 20.71 43.96 26.50
N LYS A 314 19.43 44.37 26.50
CA LYS A 314 18.27 43.48 26.28
C LYS A 314 17.87 43.44 24.81
N SER A 315 17.15 42.39 24.42
CA SER A 315 16.64 42.22 23.05
C SER A 315 15.67 43.30 22.58
N SER A 316 15.06 44.05 23.51
CA SER A 316 14.15 45.17 23.22
C SER A 316 14.84 46.54 23.28
N ASP A 317 16.13 46.59 23.60
CA ASP A 317 16.82 47.87 23.74
C ASP A 317 17.05 48.54 22.38
N ILE A 318 16.97 49.86 22.38
CA ILE A 318 17.22 50.70 21.19
C ILE A 318 18.69 51.13 21.22
N ILE A 319 19.43 50.77 20.18
CA ILE A 319 20.83 51.19 19.99
C ILE A 319 20.84 52.44 19.12
N PRO A 320 21.46 53.55 19.57
CA PRO A 320 21.41 54.83 18.86
C PRO A 320 22.13 54.79 17.50
N GLU A 321 23.02 53.81 17.28
CA GLU A 321 23.67 53.58 15.99
C GLU A 321 22.76 52.96 14.92
N PHE A 322 21.63 52.37 15.29
CA PHE A 322 20.74 51.70 14.35
C PHE A 322 19.68 52.66 13.79
N SER A 323 19.22 52.35 12.58
CA SER A 323 18.19 53.14 11.93
C SER A 323 16.85 53.04 12.67
N TRP A 324 15.97 54.02 12.40
CA TRP A 324 14.58 53.95 12.85
C TRP A 324 13.89 52.67 12.37
N LYS A 325 14.24 52.16 11.18
CA LYS A 325 13.66 50.94 10.61
C LYS A 325 14.00 49.72 11.46
N ALA A 326 15.26 49.55 11.85
CA ALA A 326 15.69 48.44 12.71
C ALA A 326 15.05 48.49 14.11
N SER A 327 14.86 49.69 14.66
CA SER A 327 14.31 49.87 16.01
C SER A 327 12.79 49.72 16.12
N ASN A 328 12.04 49.88 15.01
CA ASN A 328 10.57 49.91 15.02
C ASN A 328 9.90 48.75 14.26
N HIS A 329 10.67 47.79 13.74
CA HIS A 329 10.13 46.58 13.14
C HIS A 329 10.29 45.39 14.09
N PRO A 330 9.45 44.33 13.97
CA PRO A 330 9.61 43.12 14.77
C PRO A 330 11.00 42.52 14.56
N GLY A 331 11.75 42.38 15.65
CA GLY A 331 13.13 41.92 15.64
C GLY A 331 13.69 41.85 17.06
N PHE A 332 14.99 41.60 17.16
CA PHE A 332 15.71 41.61 18.41
C PHE A 332 17.05 42.33 18.24
N THR A 333 17.45 43.06 19.27
CA THR A 333 18.75 43.71 19.37
C THR A 333 19.71 42.82 20.16
N PHE A 334 20.99 42.84 19.81
CA PHE A 334 22.04 42.25 20.65
C PHE A 334 23.31 43.08 20.56
N TYR A 335 24.13 43.00 21.60
CA TYR A 335 25.42 43.67 21.69
C TYR A 335 26.49 42.60 21.92
N THR A 336 27.60 42.67 21.21
CA THR A 336 28.69 41.69 21.33
C THR A 336 30.03 42.39 21.45
N ALA A 337 30.89 41.89 22.34
CA ALA A 337 32.26 42.36 22.45
C ALA A 337 33.09 41.88 21.25
N SER A 338 34.01 42.72 20.78
CA SER A 338 34.89 42.40 19.65
C SER A 338 36.28 43.02 19.84
N CYS A 339 37.17 42.83 18.86
CA CYS A 339 38.55 43.28 18.94
C CYS A 339 38.66 44.82 19.02
N GLN A 340 39.68 45.30 19.71
CA GLN A 340 39.91 46.74 19.91
C GLN A 340 40.38 47.42 18.62
N CYS A 341 39.99 48.68 18.44
CA CYS A 341 40.49 49.52 17.35
C CYS A 341 41.97 49.87 17.56
N ILE A 342 42.72 49.98 16.47
CA ILE A 342 44.08 50.52 16.50
C ILE A 342 43.97 52.00 16.87
N THR A 343 44.58 52.37 18.00
CA THR A 343 44.62 53.75 18.54
C THR A 343 45.75 54.56 17.94
#